data_AF-A0A4U7F3C6-F1
#
_entry.id   AF-A0A4U7F3C6-F1
#
_cell.length_a   1.000
_cell.length_b   1.000
_cell.length_c   1.000
_cell.angle_alpha   90.00
_cell.angle_beta   90.00
_cell.angle_gamma   90.00
#
_symmetry.space_group_name_H-M   'P 1'
#
loop_
_entity.id
_entity.type
_entity.pdbx_description
1 polymer ?
#
loop_
_entity_poly.entity_id
_entity_poly.type
_entity_poly.pdbx_seq_one_letter_code
_entity_poly.pdbx_strand_id
1 'polypeptide(L)'
;MVRNVAGEMADLDAEDFYLLSGVEQGMRFSEWVRRDKLPEYASLTREEVDYRIDRCLDRELIQRKTIQYEGYQLTFEGYDALALRTFAERETIDGVGSPLGLGKEGDVYEVQSFKPLALKYHREGYTNFREVNREREYTADRDHVSWLYTARKAA
;
A
#
# COMPACT_ATOMS: atom_id res chain seq x y z
N MET A 1 5.96 -8.72 -10.27
CA MET A 1 5.60 -7.45 -10.94
C MET A 1 4.39 -6.95 -10.19
N VAL A 2 4.43 -5.72 -9.67
CA VAL A 2 3.31 -5.15 -8.91
C VAL A 2 2.12 -5.01 -9.84
N ARG A 3 0.94 -5.44 -9.38
CA ARG A 3 -0.27 -5.40 -10.19
C ARG A 3 -0.95 -4.03 -10.08
N ASN A 4 -1.54 -3.55 -11.18
CA ASN A 4 -2.38 -2.35 -11.12
C ASN A 4 -3.73 -2.70 -10.44
N VAL A 5 -3.99 -2.10 -9.29
CA VAL A 5 -5.20 -2.33 -8.47
C VAL A 5 -6.42 -1.53 -8.92
N ALA A 6 -6.29 -0.64 -9.91
CA ALA A 6 -7.38 0.24 -10.33
C ALA A 6 -8.67 -0.50 -10.70
N GLY A 7 -8.56 -1.70 -11.30
CA GLY A 7 -9.70 -2.53 -11.68
C GLY A 7 -10.47 -3.12 -10.49
N GLU A 8 -9.88 -3.17 -9.30
CA GLU A 8 -10.49 -3.75 -8.09
C GLU A 8 -11.07 -2.71 -7.15
N MET A 9 -10.79 -1.43 -7.40
CA MET A 9 -11.21 -0.33 -6.54
C MET A 9 -12.73 -0.27 -6.38
N ALA A 10 -13.48 -0.64 -7.42
CA ALA A 10 -14.94 -0.68 -7.40
C ALA A 10 -15.51 -1.77 -6.48
N ASP A 11 -14.73 -2.83 -6.22
CA ASP A 11 -15.14 -3.95 -5.39
C ASP A 11 -14.73 -3.77 -3.92
N LEU A 12 -14.03 -2.68 -3.57
CA LEU A 12 -13.58 -2.38 -2.20
C LEU A 12 -14.60 -1.48 -1.49
N ASP A 13 -14.99 -1.88 -0.29
CA ASP A 13 -15.88 -1.07 0.56
C ASP A 13 -15.07 -0.04 1.36
N ALA A 14 -15.74 0.97 1.92
CA ALA A 14 -15.09 1.98 2.75
C ALA A 14 -14.29 1.38 3.91
N GLU A 15 -14.82 0.34 4.54
CA GLU A 15 -14.19 -0.35 5.67
C GLU A 15 -12.93 -1.13 5.27
N ASP A 16 -12.82 -1.58 4.01
CA ASP A 16 -11.57 -2.16 3.50
C ASP A 16 -10.47 -1.08 3.53
N PHE A 17 -10.79 0.16 3.11
CA PHE A 17 -9.85 1.29 3.18
C PHE A 17 -9.55 1.73 4.62
N TYR A 18 -10.51 1.62 5.55
CA TYR A 18 -10.26 1.88 6.97
C TYR A 18 -9.27 0.87 7.55
N LEU A 19 -9.39 -0.42 7.20
CA LEU A 19 -8.40 -1.43 7.58
C LEU A 19 -7.03 -1.08 6.99
N LEU A 20 -6.94 -0.84 5.67
CA LEU A 20 -5.67 -0.52 5.02
C LEU A 20 -5.01 0.73 5.64
N SER A 21 -5.79 1.77 5.92
CA SER A 21 -5.30 2.98 6.60
C SER A 21 -4.84 2.70 8.02
N GLY A 22 -5.55 1.82 8.75
CA GLY A 22 -5.14 1.38 10.08
C GLY A 22 -3.82 0.61 10.08
N VAL A 23 -3.60 -0.24 9.07
CA VAL A 23 -2.32 -0.91 8.85
C VAL A 23 -1.23 0.12 8.51
N GLU A 24 -1.47 1.06 7.59
CA GLU A 24 -0.51 2.13 7.26
C GLU A 24 -0.08 2.91 8.51
N GLN A 25 -1.05 3.31 9.33
CA GLN A 25 -0.82 4.06 10.55
C GLN A 25 -0.03 3.24 11.58
N GLY A 26 -0.35 1.95 11.76
CA GLY A 26 0.39 1.05 12.63
C GLY A 26 1.84 0.82 12.15
N MET A 27 2.05 0.81 10.82
CA MET A 27 3.36 0.63 10.20
C MET A 27 4.36 1.75 10.54
N ARG A 28 3.89 2.90 11.03
CA ARG A 28 4.75 3.97 11.55
C ARG A 28 5.52 3.58 12.80
N PHE A 29 5.05 2.56 13.53
CA PHE A 29 5.60 2.15 14.83
C PHE A 29 6.15 0.72 14.82
N SER A 30 5.76 -0.11 13.85
CA SER A 30 6.25 -1.48 13.71
C SER A 30 6.11 -1.95 12.26
N GLU A 31 7.09 -2.69 11.75
CA GLU A 31 7.00 -3.27 10.40
C GLU A 31 5.76 -4.18 10.21
N TRP A 32 5.39 -4.94 11.24
CA TRP A 32 4.23 -5.84 11.25
C TRP A 32 3.24 -5.40 12.32
N VAL A 33 2.09 -4.88 11.92
CA VAL A 33 1.06 -4.38 12.81
C VAL A 33 0.33 -5.55 13.46
N ARG A 34 0.39 -5.66 14.78
CA ARG A 34 -0.27 -6.76 15.51
C ARG A 34 -1.79 -6.70 15.34
N ARG A 35 -2.44 -7.85 15.15
CA ARG A 35 -3.90 -7.96 14.97
C ARG A 35 -4.68 -7.25 16.08
N ASP A 36 -4.24 -7.36 17.33
CA ASP A 36 -4.94 -6.79 18.49
C ASP A 36 -5.00 -5.25 18.50
N LYS A 37 -4.14 -4.59 17.71
CA LYS A 37 -4.09 -3.12 17.57
C LYS A 37 -4.93 -2.57 16.43
N LEU A 38 -5.30 -3.41 15.46
CA LEU A 38 -6.04 -2.97 14.27
C LEU A 38 -7.41 -2.37 14.56
N PRO A 39 -8.22 -2.86 15.52
CA PRO A 39 -9.50 -2.21 15.85
C PRO A 39 -9.35 -0.74 16.26
N GLU A 40 -8.28 -0.42 17.00
CA GLU A 40 -7.96 0.95 17.43
C GLU A 40 -7.50 1.81 16.25
N TYR A 41 -6.59 1.32 15.42
CA TYR A 41 -6.06 2.10 14.30
C TYR A 41 -7.06 2.29 13.16
N ALA A 42 -7.88 1.28 12.87
CA ALA A 42 -8.86 1.32 11.79
C ALA A 42 -10.21 1.91 12.23
N SER A 43 -10.42 2.14 13.54
CA SER A 43 -11.73 2.52 14.09
C SER A 43 -12.85 1.55 13.71
N LEU A 44 -12.54 0.24 13.72
CA LEU A 44 -13.43 -0.86 13.37
C LEU A 44 -13.64 -1.79 14.57
N THR A 45 -14.74 -2.55 14.57
CA THR A 45 -14.93 -3.62 15.55
C THR A 45 -13.95 -4.78 15.28
N ARG A 46 -13.80 -5.70 16.25
CA ARG A 46 -12.92 -6.86 16.05
C ARG A 46 -13.45 -7.77 14.94
N GLU A 47 -14.76 -7.93 14.89
CA GLU A 47 -15.47 -8.73 13.91
C GLU A 47 -15.27 -8.17 12.50
N GLU A 48 -15.39 -6.85 12.32
CA GLU A 48 -15.11 -6.23 11.03
C GLU A 48 -13.64 -6.31 10.67
N VAL A 49 -12.72 -6.08 11.61
CA VAL A 49 -11.29 -6.25 11.34
C VAL A 49 -10.98 -7.64 10.81
N ASP A 50 -11.52 -8.70 11.41
CA ASP A 50 -11.29 -10.08 10.98
C ASP A 50 -11.83 -10.33 9.57
N TYR A 51 -13.08 -9.92 9.30
CA TYR A 51 -13.70 -10.04 7.98
C TYR A 51 -12.91 -9.30 6.89
N ARG A 52 -12.46 -8.08 7.19
CA ARG A 52 -11.73 -7.21 6.26
C ARG A 52 -10.30 -7.72 6.05
N ILE A 53 -9.66 -8.31 7.06
CA ILE A 53 -8.35 -8.95 6.94
C ILE A 53 -8.41 -10.06 5.89
N ASP A 54 -9.39 -10.96 5.99
CA ASP A 54 -9.51 -12.07 5.06
C ASP A 54 -9.73 -11.55 3.62
N ARG A 55 -10.62 -10.57 3.44
CA ARG A 55 -10.83 -9.91 2.14
C ARG A 55 -9.58 -9.25 1.57
N CYS A 56 -8.85 -8.49 2.38
CA CYS A 56 -7.65 -7.78 1.94
C CYS A 56 -6.49 -8.75 1.68
N LEU A 57 -6.43 -9.89 2.37
CA LEU A 57 -5.47 -10.97 2.08
C LEU A 57 -5.80 -11.67 0.77
N ASP A 58 -7.07 -12.01 0.53
CA ASP A 58 -7.51 -12.67 -0.71
C ASP A 58 -7.23 -11.83 -1.96
N ARG A 59 -7.19 -10.49 -1.79
CA ARG A 59 -6.87 -9.52 -2.86
C ARG A 59 -5.41 -9.08 -2.87
N GLU A 60 -4.57 -9.65 -2.01
CA GLU A 60 -3.13 -9.36 -1.91
C GLU A 60 -2.81 -7.88 -1.57
N LEU A 61 -3.73 -7.18 -0.90
CA LEU A 61 -3.55 -5.78 -0.46
C LEU A 61 -2.75 -5.67 0.85
N ILE A 62 -2.77 -6.75 1.64
CA ILE A 62 -1.94 -6.91 2.83
C ILE A 62 -1.24 -8.26 2.80
N GLN A 63 -0.18 -8.37 3.58
CA GLN A 63 0.50 -9.63 3.86
C GLN A 63 0.43 -9.97 5.35
N ARG A 64 0.48 -11.26 5.68
CA ARG A 64 0.36 -11.78 7.05
C ARG A 64 1.64 -12.48 7.49
N LYS A 65 2.05 -12.24 8.74
CA LYS A 65 3.06 -13.00 9.47
C LYS A 65 2.41 -13.66 10.68
N THR A 66 2.79 -14.91 10.96
CA THR A 66 2.28 -15.70 12.10
C THR A 66 3.38 -16.18 13.06
N ILE A 67 4.64 -15.93 12.74
CA ILE A 67 5.77 -16.31 13.58
C ILE A 67 5.86 -15.33 14.76
N GLN A 68 5.87 -15.87 15.99
CA GLN A 68 5.83 -15.14 17.28
C GLN A 68 4.49 -14.45 17.60
N TYR A 69 3.83 -13.84 16.61
CA TYR A 69 2.49 -13.26 16.74
C TYR A 69 1.85 -13.12 15.35
N GLU A 70 0.52 -12.93 15.34
CA GLU A 70 -0.23 -12.58 14.14
C GLU A 70 -0.15 -11.07 13.87
N GLY A 71 0.40 -10.70 12.72
CA GLY A 71 0.52 -9.31 12.30
C GLY A 71 0.46 -9.12 10.80
N TYR A 72 0.24 -7.87 10.39
CA TYR A 72 -0.06 -7.51 9.01
C TYR A 72 0.77 -6.32 8.55
N GLN A 73 1.04 -6.28 7.24
CA GLN A 73 1.76 -5.21 6.58
C GLN A 73 1.11 -4.93 5.23
N LEU A 74 1.12 -3.67 4.78
CA LEU A 74 0.67 -3.32 3.43
C LEU A 74 1.61 -3.89 2.36
N THR A 75 1.03 -4.34 1.26
CA THR A 75 1.74 -4.57 0.00
C THR A 75 1.84 -3.27 -0.81
N PHE A 76 2.52 -3.30 -1.95
CA PHE A 76 2.48 -2.15 -2.87
C PHE A 76 1.06 -1.94 -3.39
N GLU A 77 0.36 -3.02 -3.72
CA GLU A 77 -1.03 -3.03 -4.16
C GLU A 77 -1.95 -2.36 -3.13
N GLY A 78 -1.83 -2.69 -1.84
CA GLY A 78 -2.61 -2.04 -0.78
C GLY A 78 -2.29 -0.56 -0.61
N TYR A 79 -1.02 -0.17 -0.76
CA TYR A 79 -0.61 1.22 -0.69
C TYR A 79 -1.08 2.03 -1.91
N ASP A 80 -1.05 1.44 -3.10
CA ASP A 80 -1.59 2.03 -4.31
C ASP A 80 -3.11 2.21 -4.21
N ALA A 81 -3.82 1.26 -3.60
CA ALA A 81 -5.26 1.37 -3.36
C ALA A 81 -5.59 2.59 -2.46
N LEU A 82 -4.82 2.82 -1.39
CA LEU A 82 -4.95 4.02 -0.55
C LEU A 82 -4.67 5.32 -1.34
N ALA A 83 -3.66 5.31 -2.22
CA ALA A 83 -3.35 6.46 -3.06
C ALA A 83 -4.47 6.76 -4.07
N LEU A 84 -4.99 5.74 -4.76
CA LEU A 84 -6.11 5.88 -5.68
C LEU A 84 -7.38 6.35 -4.98
N ARG A 85 -7.69 5.81 -3.79
CA ARG A 85 -8.79 6.26 -2.94
C ARG A 85 -8.66 7.75 -2.65
N THR A 86 -7.47 8.20 -2.28
CA THR A 86 -7.19 9.62 -1.98
C THR A 86 -7.41 10.51 -3.20
N PHE A 87 -6.99 10.09 -4.39
CA PHE A 87 -7.21 10.88 -5.61
C PHE A 87 -8.68 10.91 -6.02
N ALA A 88 -9.41 9.81 -5.85
CA ALA A 88 -10.85 9.74 -6.12
C ALA A 88 -11.66 10.63 -5.16
N GLU A 89 -11.38 10.57 -3.85
CA GLU A 89 -12.05 11.41 -2.84
C GLU A 89 -11.79 12.92 -3.02
N ARG A 90 -10.66 13.26 -3.66
CA ARG A 90 -10.30 14.66 -4.01
C ARG A 90 -10.75 15.06 -5.40
N GLU A 91 -11.50 14.20 -6.11
CA GLU A 91 -11.97 14.45 -7.48
C GLU A 91 -10.81 14.81 -8.44
N THR A 92 -9.61 14.29 -8.17
CA THR A 92 -8.40 14.58 -8.96
C THR A 92 -8.32 13.65 -10.17
N ILE A 93 -8.72 12.39 -9.99
CA ILE A 93 -8.83 11.40 -11.07
C ILE A 93 -10.17 10.67 -10.92
N ASP A 94 -10.82 10.40 -12.04
CA ASP A 94 -12.08 9.65 -12.13
C ASP A 94 -11.84 8.18 -12.52
N GLY A 95 -10.68 7.88 -13.08
CA GLY A 95 -10.34 6.54 -13.54
C GLY A 95 -8.87 6.42 -13.98
N VAL A 96 -8.40 5.18 -14.08
CA VAL A 96 -7.07 4.84 -14.58
C VAL A 96 -7.22 4.12 -15.91
N GLY A 97 -6.51 4.61 -16.92
CA GLY A 97 -6.54 4.11 -18.29
C GLY A 97 -5.36 3.20 -18.62
N SER A 98 -4.96 3.24 -19.89
CA SER A 98 -3.92 2.36 -20.41
C SER A 98 -2.53 2.69 -19.82
N PRO A 99 -1.63 1.69 -19.71
CA PRO A 99 -0.24 1.96 -19.36
C PRO A 99 0.43 2.80 -20.45
N LEU A 100 1.10 3.88 -20.04
CA LEU A 100 1.92 4.73 -20.89
C LEU A 100 3.38 4.28 -20.88
N GLY A 101 3.84 3.66 -19.79
CA GLY A 101 5.18 3.09 -19.68
C GLY A 101 5.35 2.28 -18.40
N LEU A 102 5.90 1.08 -18.53
CA LEU A 102 6.20 0.20 -17.39
C LEU A 102 7.72 0.09 -17.25
N GLY A 103 8.23 0.33 -16.05
CA GLY A 103 9.66 0.50 -15.79
C GLY A 103 10.12 -0.18 -14.51
N LYS A 104 11.44 -0.26 -14.33
CA LYS A 104 12.05 -0.87 -13.13
C LYS A 104 11.81 -0.05 -11.86
N GLU A 105 11.65 1.26 -12.02
CA GLU A 105 11.55 2.24 -10.94
C GLU A 105 10.16 2.84 -10.83
N GLY A 106 9.25 2.49 -11.75
CA GLY A 106 7.89 2.99 -11.72
C GLY A 106 7.06 2.59 -12.91
N ASP A 107 5.75 2.66 -12.72
CA ASP A 107 4.74 2.37 -13.73
C ASP A 107 3.92 3.64 -13.97
N VAL A 108 3.73 4.01 -15.23
CA VAL A 108 3.03 5.23 -15.65
C VAL A 108 1.76 4.84 -16.41
N TYR A 109 0.64 5.44 -16.02
CA TYR A 109 -0.68 5.20 -16.58
C TYR A 109 -1.33 6.51 -17.01
N GLU A 110 -2.16 6.42 -18.05
CA GLU A 110 -3.14 7.44 -18.35
C GLU A 110 -4.17 7.52 -17.21
N VAL A 111 -4.70 8.70 -16.94
CA VAL A 111 -5.83 8.86 -16.01
C VAL A 111 -6.92 9.71 -16.62
N GLN A 112 -8.17 9.33 -16.34
CA GLN A 112 -9.33 10.16 -16.62
C GLN A 112 -9.41 11.26 -15.56
N SER A 113 -9.46 12.51 -16.00
CA SER A 113 -9.68 13.68 -15.13
C SER A 113 -10.08 14.89 -15.99
N PHE A 114 -10.45 16.00 -15.34
CA PHE A 114 -10.87 17.23 -16.04
C PHE A 114 -9.81 17.82 -16.99
N LYS A 115 -8.52 17.58 -16.74
CA LYS A 115 -7.40 18.02 -17.57
C LYS A 115 -6.44 16.85 -17.83
N PRO A 116 -5.65 16.84 -18.91
CA PRO A 116 -4.73 15.73 -19.16
C PRO A 116 -3.72 15.56 -18.01
N LEU A 117 -3.70 14.37 -17.41
CA LEU A 117 -2.79 13.98 -16.34
C LEU A 117 -2.26 12.56 -16.62
N ALA A 118 -1.14 12.23 -15.99
CA ALA A 118 -0.62 10.87 -15.93
C ALA A 118 -0.37 10.50 -14.47
N LEU A 119 -0.68 9.25 -14.10
CA LEU A 119 -0.38 8.69 -12.78
C LEU A 119 0.90 7.89 -12.87
N LYS A 120 1.86 8.18 -11.99
CA LYS A 120 3.09 7.40 -11.84
C LYS A 120 3.12 6.74 -10.48
N TYR A 121 3.18 5.42 -10.44
CA TYR A 121 3.57 4.69 -9.25
C TYR A 121 5.09 4.63 -9.15
N HIS A 122 5.60 4.93 -7.96
CA HIS A 122 7.01 4.81 -7.62
C HIS A 122 7.29 3.39 -7.11
N ARG A 123 8.29 2.72 -7.69
CA ARG A 123 8.65 1.32 -7.41
C ARG A 123 10.11 1.18 -7.00
N GLU A 124 10.78 2.26 -6.62
CA GLU A 124 12.18 2.22 -6.18
C GLU A 124 12.39 1.17 -5.08
N GLY A 125 13.39 0.29 -5.29
CA GLY A 125 13.76 -0.78 -4.35
C GLY A 125 13.11 -2.15 -4.60
N TYR A 126 12.13 -2.27 -5.51
CA TYR A 126 11.42 -3.54 -5.75
C TYR A 126 12.28 -4.65 -6.40
N THR A 127 13.21 -4.31 -7.31
CA THR A 127 13.88 -5.31 -8.17
C THR A 127 15.36 -5.58 -7.85
N ASN A 128 16.08 -4.68 -7.17
CA ASN A 128 17.56 -4.66 -7.21
C ASN A 128 18.31 -5.11 -5.94
N PHE A 129 17.66 -5.67 -4.92
CA PHE A 129 18.30 -5.86 -3.61
C PHE A 129 18.15 -7.28 -3.05
N ARG A 130 18.47 -8.32 -3.84
CA ARG A 130 18.91 -9.59 -3.25
C ARG A 130 20.33 -9.51 -2.65
N GLU A 131 21.08 -8.43 -2.91
CA GLU A 131 22.53 -8.38 -2.64
C GLU A 131 23.02 -7.22 -1.76
N VAL A 132 22.20 -6.24 -1.39
CA VAL A 132 22.68 -5.03 -0.68
C VAL A 132 21.98 -4.88 0.67
N ASN A 133 21.99 -5.94 1.46
CA ASN A 133 21.79 -5.83 2.91
C ASN A 133 23.10 -5.43 3.64
N ARG A 134 24.17 -5.08 2.91
CA ARG A 134 25.51 -4.95 3.50
C ARG A 134 26.04 -3.51 3.65
N GLU A 135 25.54 -2.51 2.92
CA GLU A 135 26.23 -1.19 2.86
C GLU A 135 25.32 0.04 2.79
N ARG A 136 24.21 0.10 3.53
CA ARG A 136 23.48 1.37 3.72
C ARG A 136 23.22 1.67 5.19
N GLU A 137 24.28 2.12 5.84
CA GLU A 137 24.28 2.63 7.23
C GLU A 137 23.81 4.10 7.35
N TYR A 138 23.30 4.70 6.27
CA TYR A 138 22.92 6.13 6.23
C TYR A 138 21.44 6.43 6.54
N THR A 139 20.67 5.47 7.07
CA THR A 139 19.26 5.70 7.45
C THR A 139 18.91 5.01 8.78
N ALA A 140 19.89 4.91 9.68
CA ALA A 140 19.82 4.17 10.94
C ALA A 140 19.08 4.86 12.10
N ASP A 141 18.35 5.95 11.87
CA ASP A 141 17.59 6.64 12.94
C ASP A 141 16.10 6.25 13.01
N ARG A 142 15.64 5.34 12.14
CA ARG A 142 14.29 4.76 12.21
C ARG A 142 14.36 3.29 11.86
N ASP A 143 14.31 2.41 12.86
CA ASP A 143 14.45 0.94 12.74
C ASP A 143 13.44 0.22 11.82
N HIS A 144 12.55 0.94 11.14
CA HIS A 144 11.49 0.40 10.28
C HIS A 144 11.38 1.15 8.95
N VAL A 145 12.46 1.17 8.16
CA VAL A 145 12.42 1.68 6.78
C VAL A 145 11.88 0.59 5.85
N SER A 146 10.57 0.57 5.65
CA SER A 146 9.95 -0.31 4.66
C SER A 146 10.22 0.19 3.23
N TRP A 147 10.11 -0.70 2.23
CA TRP A 147 10.22 -0.33 0.81
C TRP A 147 9.17 0.73 0.42
N LEU A 148 7.98 0.66 1.02
CA LEU A 148 6.94 1.68 0.88
C LEU A 148 7.41 3.06 1.33
N TYR A 149 8.17 3.15 2.43
CA TYR A 149 8.74 4.42 2.89
C TYR A 149 9.77 4.99 1.92
N THR A 150 10.57 4.13 1.27
CA THR A 150 11.53 4.56 0.26
C THR A 150 10.82 5.08 -1.00
N ALA A 151 9.86 4.31 -1.52
CA ALA A 151 9.03 4.72 -2.66
C ALA A 151 8.27 6.03 -2.39
N ARG A 152 7.71 6.19 -1.17
CA ARG A 152 7.05 7.42 -0.74
C ARG A 152 7.97 8.63 -0.74
N LYS A 153 9.25 8.48 -0.42
CA LYS A 153 10.23 9.58 -0.43
C LYS A 153 10.66 9.99 -1.85
N ALA A 154 10.54 9.08 -2.82
CA ALA A 154 10.93 9.34 -4.20
C ALA A 154 9.83 10.06 -5.02
N ALA A 155 8.58 9.98 -4.54
CA ALA A 155 7.41 10.68 -5.07
C ALA A 155 7.37 12.15 -4.59
#